data_AF-A0A6N6LJD8-F1
#
_entry.id   AF-A0A6N6LJD8-F1
#
_cell.length_a   1.000
_cell.length_b   1.000
_cell.length_c   1.000
_cell.angle_alpha   90.00
_cell.angle_beta   90.00
_cell.angle_gamma   90.00
#
_symmetry.space_group_name_H-M   'P 1'
#
loop_
_entity.id
_entity.type
_entity.pdbx_description
1 polymer ?
#
loop_
_entity_poly.entity_id
_entity_poly.type
_entity_poly.pdbx_seq_one_letter_code
_entity_poly.pdbx_strand_id
1 'polypeptide(L)'
;MSLKNKLITNKNNNLKALITNSTIGKISSTKAIEKSLKNGFSEIEHFRTGKHLKELFENAILISENKDKNINIFRFNSNFIINDKNANALLTLKQIIDKDKNVIYSLELENLTSSL
;
A
#
# COMPACT_ATOMS: atom_id res chain seq x y z
N MET A 1 -0.13 -18.92 1.39
CA MET A 1 -1.50 -18.40 1.15
C MET A 1 -1.43 -17.36 0.03
N SER A 2 -2.04 -17.61 -1.13
CA SER A 2 -1.97 -16.69 -2.28
C SER A 2 -2.96 -15.53 -2.09
N LEU A 3 -2.48 -14.28 -2.15
CA LEU A 3 -3.29 -13.05 -2.07
C LEU A 3 -3.95 -12.67 -3.42
N LYS A 4 -3.77 -13.49 -4.45
CA LYS A 4 -4.21 -13.19 -5.82
C LYS A 4 -5.74 -13.09 -5.90
N ASN A 5 -6.23 -11.99 -6.49
CA ASN A 5 -7.65 -11.70 -6.77
C ASN A 5 -8.56 -11.58 -5.54
N LYS A 6 -8.00 -11.37 -4.34
CA LYS A 6 -8.83 -11.09 -3.17
C LYS A 6 -9.28 -9.63 -3.19
N LEU A 7 -10.59 -9.44 -3.16
CA LEU A 7 -11.20 -8.16 -2.85
C LEU A 7 -11.05 -7.92 -1.35
N ILE A 8 -10.50 -6.76 -0.99
CA ILE A 8 -10.22 -6.37 0.38
C ILE A 8 -10.98 -5.09 0.64
N THR A 9 -11.61 -5.00 1.81
CA THR A 9 -12.40 -3.83 2.19
C THR A 9 -11.67 -3.07 3.28
N ASN A 10 -11.41 -1.78 3.06
CA ASN A 10 -10.93 -0.89 4.11
C ASN A 10 -12.05 -0.68 5.14
N LYS A 11 -11.77 -0.94 6.41
CA LYS A 11 -12.78 -0.90 7.49
C LYS A 11 -13.20 0.52 7.86
N ASN A 12 -12.38 1.52 7.56
CA ASN A 12 -12.59 2.91 7.97
C ASN A 12 -13.50 3.68 7.00
N ASN A 13 -13.54 3.28 5.72
CA ASN A 13 -14.31 4.01 4.69
C ASN A 13 -15.03 3.11 3.67
N ASN A 14 -15.03 1.78 3.87
CA ASN A 14 -15.66 0.79 3.00
C ASN A 14 -15.13 0.72 1.56
N LEU A 15 -14.00 1.39 1.23
CA LEU A 15 -13.38 1.26 -0.08
C LEU A 15 -12.87 -0.16 -0.30
N LYS A 16 -13.25 -0.74 -1.44
CA LYS A 16 -12.85 -2.09 -1.85
C LYS A 16 -11.70 -2.01 -2.84
N ALA A 17 -10.73 -2.90 -2.70
CA ALA A 17 -9.54 -2.94 -3.56
C ALA A 17 -9.10 -4.37 -3.87
N LEU A 18 -8.55 -4.58 -5.06
CA LEU A 18 -7.96 -5.85 -5.48
C LEU A 18 -6.44 -5.82 -5.29
N ILE A 19 -5.88 -6.96 -4.85
CA ILE A 19 -4.46 -7.28 -5.03
C ILE A 19 -4.31 -8.11 -6.31
N THR A 20 -3.57 -7.57 -7.28
CA THR A 20 -3.33 -8.23 -8.57
C THR A 20 -1.87 -8.64 -8.72
N ASN A 21 -1.54 -9.36 -9.79
CA ASN A 21 -0.15 -9.63 -10.14
C ASN A 21 0.66 -8.33 -10.37
N SER A 22 0.03 -7.28 -10.91
CA SER A 22 0.70 -5.99 -11.08
C SER A 22 0.99 -5.33 -9.74
N THR A 23 0.11 -5.48 -8.74
CA THR A 23 0.38 -5.04 -7.36
C THR A 23 1.64 -5.71 -6.82
N ILE A 24 1.72 -7.03 -6.94
CA ILE A 24 2.88 -7.81 -6.47
C ILE A 24 4.15 -7.35 -7.19
N GLY A 25 4.13 -7.22 -8.52
CA GLY A 25 5.28 -6.77 -9.30
C GLY A 25 5.71 -5.33 -8.99
N LYS A 26 4.80 -4.43 -8.58
CA LYS A 26 5.14 -3.08 -8.14
C LYS A 26 5.86 -3.08 -6.80
N ILE A 27 5.36 -3.89 -5.85
CA ILE A 27 5.96 -4.03 -4.53
C ILE A 27 7.34 -4.68 -4.65
N SER A 28 7.47 -5.77 -5.39
CA SER A 28 8.75 -6.47 -5.57
C SER A 28 9.72 -5.81 -6.55
N SER A 29 9.44 -4.58 -7.00
CA SER A 29 10.31 -3.90 -7.96
C SER A 29 11.57 -3.38 -7.27
N THR A 30 12.71 -3.41 -7.97
CA THR A 30 13.98 -2.88 -7.48
C THR A 30 13.83 -1.46 -6.92
N LYS A 31 13.06 -0.60 -7.61
CA LYS A 31 12.79 0.77 -7.18
C LYS A 31 12.05 0.86 -5.84
N ALA A 32 11.10 -0.03 -5.57
CA ALA A 32 10.36 -0.04 -4.32
C ALA A 32 11.23 -0.54 -3.15
N ILE A 33 12.07 -1.54 -3.41
CA ILE A 33 13.07 -2.05 -2.46
C ILE A 33 14.07 -0.94 -2.12
N GLU A 34 14.67 -0.30 -3.13
CA GLU A 34 15.61 0.82 -2.96
C GLU A 34 15.01 1.98 -2.16
N LYS A 35 13.74 2.32 -2.37
CA LYS A 35 13.07 3.35 -1.56
C LYS A 35 12.98 2.94 -0.10
N SER A 36 12.70 1.68 0.20
CA SER A 36 12.66 1.18 1.58
C SER A 36 14.04 1.21 2.24
N LEU A 37 15.08 0.85 1.49
CA LEU A 37 16.49 0.97 1.93
C LEU A 37 16.86 2.41 2.27
N LYS A 38 16.51 3.36 1.39
CA LYS A 38 16.72 4.81 1.63
C LYS A 38 15.98 5.32 2.86
N ASN A 39 14.83 4.72 3.19
CA ASN A 39 14.04 5.05 4.37
C ASN A 39 14.53 4.35 5.66
N GLY A 40 15.67 3.64 5.61
CA GLY A 40 16.29 3.01 6.78
C GLY A 40 15.76 1.60 7.11
N PHE A 41 15.04 0.98 6.18
CA PHE A 41 14.55 -0.39 6.32
C PHE A 41 15.39 -1.36 5.49
N SER A 42 15.41 -2.62 5.90
CA SER A 42 16.02 -3.73 5.16
C SER A 42 15.09 -4.27 4.08
N GLU A 43 15.65 -4.99 3.12
CA GLU A 43 14.87 -5.73 2.12
C GLU A 43 13.94 -6.78 2.77
N ILE A 44 14.38 -7.40 3.87
CA ILE A 44 13.56 -8.34 4.64
C ILE A 44 12.34 -7.62 5.24
N GLU A 45 12.52 -6.44 5.82
CA GLU A 45 11.43 -5.60 6.34
C GLU A 45 10.47 -5.17 5.24
N HIS A 46 10.99 -4.80 4.07
CA HIS A 46 10.17 -4.48 2.90
C HIS A 46 9.25 -5.65 2.50
N PHE A 47 9.81 -6.85 2.32
CA PHE A 47 9.01 -8.01 1.93
C PHE A 47 8.06 -8.50 3.03
N ARG A 48 8.46 -8.38 4.30
CA ARG A 48 7.55 -8.63 5.43
C ARG A 48 6.35 -7.69 5.36
N THR A 49 6.57 -6.40 5.15
CA THR A 49 5.49 -5.42 4.96
C THR A 49 4.56 -5.82 3.80
N GLY A 50 5.12 -6.23 2.65
CA GLY A 50 4.35 -6.73 1.52
C GLY A 50 3.49 -7.96 1.82
N LYS A 51 3.93 -8.86 2.72
CA LYS A 51 3.13 -10.01 3.16
C LYS A 51 1.91 -9.61 3.99
N HIS A 52 1.98 -8.49 4.71
CA HIS A 52 0.89 -7.93 5.51
C HIS A 52 -0.02 -6.96 4.73
N LEU A 53 0.13 -6.84 3.41
CA LEU A 53 -0.59 -5.85 2.58
C LEU A 53 -2.11 -5.82 2.82
N LYS A 54 -2.73 -7.00 3.01
CA LYS A 54 -4.17 -7.08 3.30
C LYS A 54 -4.53 -6.37 4.60
N GLU A 55 -3.84 -6.73 5.68
CA GLU A 55 -4.07 -6.16 7.00
C GLU A 55 -3.79 -4.66 7.02
N LEU A 56 -2.70 -4.24 6.38
CA LEU A 56 -2.35 -2.83 6.23
C LEU A 56 -3.48 -2.07 5.53
N PHE A 57 -3.97 -2.54 4.38
CA PHE A 57 -5.06 -1.85 3.69
C PHE A 57 -6.38 -1.87 4.46
N GLU A 58 -6.72 -2.97 5.15
CA GLU A 58 -7.95 -3.08 5.93
C GLU A 58 -8.04 -2.04 7.05
N ASN A 59 -6.91 -1.69 7.65
CA ASN A 59 -6.85 -0.78 8.81
C ASN A 59 -6.33 0.62 8.44
N ALA A 60 -5.91 0.86 7.20
CA ALA A 60 -5.32 2.13 6.80
C ALA A 60 -6.32 3.31 6.86
N ILE A 61 -5.80 4.51 7.13
CA ILE A 61 -6.54 5.77 7.13
C ILE A 61 -6.32 6.48 5.80
N LEU A 62 -7.41 6.91 5.17
CA LEU A 62 -7.35 7.73 3.95
C LEU A 62 -6.77 9.10 4.29
N ILE A 63 -5.70 9.50 3.60
CA ILE A 63 -5.00 10.77 3.84
C ILE A 63 -5.13 11.75 2.68
N SER A 64 -5.35 11.27 1.45
CA SER A 64 -5.65 12.14 0.32
C SER A 64 -6.38 11.41 -0.80
N GLU A 65 -7.11 12.20 -1.57
CA GLU A 65 -7.83 11.78 -2.76
C GLU A 65 -7.56 12.79 -3.88
N ASN A 66 -7.25 12.27 -5.07
CA ASN A 66 -7.14 13.06 -6.29
C ASN A 66 -8.05 12.42 -7.34
N LYS A 67 -9.06 13.18 -7.80
CA LYS A 67 -10.04 12.72 -8.78
C LYS A 67 -9.72 13.27 -10.16
N ASP A 68 -9.77 12.40 -11.14
CA ASP A 68 -9.67 12.74 -12.57
C ASP A 68 -10.82 12.06 -13.33
N LYS A 69 -11.06 12.45 -14.58
CA LYS A 69 -12.11 11.90 -15.45
C LYS A 69 -11.99 10.39 -15.67
N ASN A 70 -10.76 9.86 -15.68
CA ASN A 70 -10.49 8.47 -16.01
C ASN A 70 -10.03 7.62 -14.81
N ILE A 71 -9.30 8.25 -13.88
CA ILE A 71 -8.61 7.56 -12.79
C ILE A 71 -8.72 8.41 -11.53
N ASN A 72 -9.15 7.79 -10.43
CA ASN A 72 -8.99 8.39 -9.10
C ASN A 72 -7.83 7.72 -8.37
N ILE A 73 -7.04 8.53 -7.66
CA ILE A 73 -5.93 8.09 -6.84
C ILE A 73 -6.25 8.39 -5.39
N PHE A 74 -6.16 7.38 -4.54
CA PHE A 74 -6.32 7.52 -3.10
C PHE A 74 -5.03 7.11 -2.42
N ARG A 75 -4.61 7.88 -1.42
CA ARG A 75 -3.44 7.58 -0.58
C ARG A 75 -3.91 7.24 0.82
N PHE A 76 -3.33 6.19 1.38
CA PHE A 76 -3.64 5.75 2.72
C PHE A 76 -2.36 5.55 3.53
N ASN A 77 -2.42 5.86 4.82
CA ASN A 77 -1.39 5.53 5.79
C ASN A 77 -1.85 4.40 6.70
N SER A 78 -0.96 3.46 6.97
CA SER A 78 -1.15 2.42 7.97
C SER A 78 0.09 2.37 8.85
N ASN A 79 -0.05 2.84 10.08
CA ASN A 79 1.01 2.76 11.09
C ASN A 79 1.07 1.33 11.65
N PHE A 80 2.29 0.80 11.83
CA PHE A 80 2.51 -0.53 12.36
C PHE A 80 3.92 -0.66 12.96
N ILE A 81 4.18 -1.77 13.63
CA ILE A 81 5.51 -2.10 14.17
C ILE A 81 6.11 -3.21 13.33
N ILE A 82 7.38 -3.04 12.93
CA ILE A 82 8.16 -4.07 12.25
C ILE A 82 9.55 -4.15 12.86
N ASN A 83 9.90 -5.33 13.40
CA ASN A 83 11.17 -5.54 14.13
C ASN A 83 11.42 -4.46 15.18
N ASP A 84 10.42 -4.20 16.03
CA ASP A 84 10.46 -3.20 17.10
C ASP A 84 10.65 -1.74 16.64
N LYS A 85 10.58 -1.48 15.33
CA LYS A 85 10.57 -0.13 14.75
C LYS A 85 9.15 0.29 14.43
N ASN A 86 8.81 1.50 14.81
CA ASN A 86 7.61 2.15 14.31
C ASN A 86 7.77 2.46 12.82
N ALA A 87 6.78 2.09 12.02
CA ALA A 87 6.78 2.28 10.58
C ALA A 87 5.42 2.77 10.09
N ASN A 88 5.42 3.44 8.94
CA ASN A 88 4.23 3.76 8.17
C ASN A 88 4.28 3.04 6.83
N ALA A 89 3.17 2.41 6.47
CA ALA A 89 2.92 1.94 5.13
C ALA A 89 2.06 2.98 4.38
N LEU A 90 2.64 3.62 3.37
CA LEU A 90 1.90 4.45 2.43
C LEU A 90 1.38 3.58 1.28
N LEU A 91 0.07 3.40 1.21
CA LEU A 91 -0.60 2.65 0.15
C LEU A 91 -1.19 3.60 -0.90
N THR A 92 -1.01 3.25 -2.17
CA THR A 92 -1.71 3.92 -3.27
C THR A 92 -2.80 3.01 -3.80
N LEU A 93 -4.04 3.48 -3.80
CA LEU A 93 -5.14 2.86 -4.50
C LEU A 93 -5.37 3.59 -5.83
N LYS A 94 -5.50 2.83 -6.91
CA LYS A 94 -5.90 3.34 -8.22
C LYS A 94 -7.29 2.82 -8.55
N GLN A 95 -8.26 3.73 -8.64
CA GLN A 95 -9.59 3.45 -9.19
C GLN A 95 -9.59 3.81 -10.67
N ILE A 96 -9.98 2.85 -11.50
CA ILE A 96 -10.14 3.03 -12.95
C ILE A 96 -11.65 3.11 -13.20
N ILE A 97 -12.13 4.30 -13.57
CA ILE A 97 -13.56 4.65 -13.55
C ILE A 97 -14.33 3.85 -14.60
N ASP A 98 -13.82 3.78 -15.84
CA ASP A 98 -14.46 3.08 -16.96
C ASP A 98 -14.65 1.57 -16.73
N LYS A 99 -13.85 0.99 -15.85
CA LYS A 99 -13.81 -0.45 -15.56
C LYS A 99 -14.38 -0.80 -14.18
N ASP A 100 -14.86 0.19 -13.44
CA ASP A 100 -15.28 0.05 -12.04
C ASP A 100 -14.28 -0.80 -11.22
N LYS A 101 -12.98 -0.47 -11.36
CA LYS A 101 -11.91 -1.33 -10.85
C LYS A 101 -10.96 -0.58 -9.94
N ASN A 102 -10.89 -1.03 -8.70
CA ASN A 102 -9.98 -0.51 -7.68
C ASN A 102 -8.83 -1.50 -7.45
N VAL A 103 -7.59 -1.02 -7.54
CA VAL A 103 -6.39 -1.85 -7.37
C VAL A 103 -5.44 -1.18 -6.41
N ILE A 104 -4.95 -1.93 -5.42
CA ILE A 104 -3.79 -1.49 -4.63
C ILE A 104 -2.61 -1.43 -5.58
N TYR A 105 -2.13 -0.24 -5.89
CA TYR A 105 -1.14 0.00 -6.93
C TYR A 105 0.30 -0.07 -6.42
N SER A 106 0.58 0.50 -5.25
CA SER A 106 1.88 0.48 -4.61
C SER A 106 1.77 0.43 -3.09
N LEU A 107 2.87 -0.02 -2.46
CA LEU A 107 3.12 0.00 -1.03
C LEU A 107 4.53 0.58 -0.84
N GLU A 108 4.65 1.60 0.00
CA GLU A 108 5.91 2.25 0.31
C GLU A 108 6.10 2.23 1.83
N LEU A 109 7.29 1.82 2.28
CA LEU A 109 7.62 1.74 3.70
C LEU A 109 8.38 3.00 4.11
N GLU A 110 7.79 3.78 5.02
CA GLU A 110 8.27 5.09 5.46
C GLU A 110 8.50 5.08 6.97
N ASN A 111 9.51 5.81 7.42
CA ASN A 111 9.74 5.99 8.85
C ASN A 111 8.82 7.09 9.38
N LEU A 112 8.22 6.90 10.55
CA LEU A 112 7.34 7.89 11.18
C LEU A 112 8.07 9.19 11.53
N THR A 113 9.40 9.18 11.63
CA THR A 113 10.20 10.38 11.88
C THR A 113 10.49 11.22 10.62
N SER A 114 10.06 10.80 9.42
CA SER A 114 10.29 11.57 8.18
C SER A 114 9.25 12.67 7.91
N SER A 115 8.40 13.00 8.88
CA SER A 115 7.60 14.24 8.87
C SER A 115 8.37 15.34 9.62
N LEU A 116 9.37 15.92 8.96
CA LEU A 116 9.97 17.21 9.32
C LEU A 116 9.78 18.17 8.15
#